data_AF-A0A4Y8BUA0-F1
#
_entry.id   AF-A0A4Y8BUA0-F1
#
_cell.length_a   1.000
_cell.length_b   1.000
_cell.length_c   1.000
_cell.angle_alpha   90.00
_cell.angle_beta   90.00
_cell.angle_gamma   90.00
#
_symmetry.space_group_name_H-M   'P 1'
#
loop_
_entity.id
_entity.type
_entity.pdbx_description
1 polymer ?
#
loop_
_entity_poly.entity_id
_entity_poly.type
_entity_poly.pdbx_seq_one_letter_code
_entity_poly.pdbx_strand_id
1 'polypeptide(L)' 'MIKRLKQWYEKSERFFHPLIGLASYDKYLEHMKKHHPNEVVKSRGEFFKEYLEKKYNSGGFKKCC' A
#
# COMPACT_ATOMS: atom_id res chain seq x y z
N MET A 1 -21.89 -9.12 -8.19
CA MET A 1 -20.93 -9.33 -9.30
C MET A 1 -19.67 -8.45 -9.15
N ILE A 2 -19.80 -7.12 -9.04
CA ILE A 2 -18.68 -6.17 -8.96
C ILE A 2 -17.73 -6.40 -7.76
N LYS A 3 -18.27 -6.77 -6.59
CA LYS A 3 -17.45 -7.05 -5.38
C LYS A 3 -16.43 -8.19 -5.58
N ARG A 4 -16.76 -9.18 -6.42
CA ARG A 4 -15.92 -10.35 -6.67
C ARG A 4 -14.75 -10.00 -7.59
N LEU A 5 -15.01 -9.18 -8.62
CA LEU A 5 -13.97 -8.63 -9.49
C LEU A 5 -13.01 -7.75 -8.71
N LYS A 6 -13.54 -6.91 -7.81
CA LYS A 6 -12.71 -6.07 -6.94
C LYS A 6 -11.77 -6.90 -6.09
N GLN A 7 -12.27 -7.93 -5.39
CA GLN A 7 -11.41 -8.80 -4.58
C GLN A 7 -10.34 -9.55 -5.40
N TRP A 8 -10.65 -9.91 -6.65
CA TRP A 8 -9.69 -10.55 -7.55
C TRP A 8 -8.58 -9.58 -7.98
N TYR A 9 -8.95 -8.34 -8.29
CA TYR A 9 -8.01 -7.27 -8.58
C TYR A 9 -7.09 -7.00 -7.37
N GLU A 10 -7.67 -6.86 -6.17
CA GLU A 10 -6.92 -6.60 -4.93
C GLU A 10 -5.90 -7.70 -4.60
N LYS A 11 -6.25 -8.96 -4.87
CA LYS A 11 -5.30 -10.08 -4.73
C LYS A 11 -4.21 -10.08 -5.80
N SER A 12 -4.51 -9.62 -7.01
CA SER A 12 -3.55 -9.59 -8.12
C SER A 12 -2.46 -8.53 -7.89
N GLU A 13 -2.79 -7.43 -7.22
CA GLU A 13 -1.84 -6.37 -6.83
C GLU A 13 -0.63 -6.91 -6.03
N ARG A 14 -0.79 -8.03 -5.30
CA ARG A 14 0.32 -8.67 -4.56
C ARG A 14 1.40 -9.25 -5.47
N PHE A 15 1.04 -9.66 -6.68
CA PHE A 15 1.94 -10.25 -7.67
C PHE A 15 2.46 -9.21 -8.65
N PHE A 16 1.61 -8.31 -9.15
CA PHE A 16 2.03 -7.33 -10.16
C PHE A 16 2.83 -6.16 -9.60
N HIS A 17 2.47 -5.64 -8.42
CA HIS A 17 3.13 -4.46 -7.86
C HIS A 17 4.64 -4.61 -7.62
N PRO A 18 5.16 -5.73 -7.07
CA PRO A 18 6.60 -5.91 -6.95
C PRO A 18 7.32 -5.95 -8.31
N LEU A 19 6.67 -6.42 -9.39
CA LEU A 19 7.26 -6.45 -10.74
C LEU A 19 7.48 -5.04 -11.30
N ILE A 20 6.59 -4.11 -10.96
CA ILE A 20 6.64 -2.71 -11.41
C ILE A 20 7.29 -1.78 -10.36
N GLY A 21 7.82 -2.32 -9.27
CA GLY A 21 8.40 -1.52 -8.18
C GLY A 21 7.38 -0.57 -7.51
N LEU A 22 6.13 -1.01 -7.42
CA LEU A 22 5.03 -0.32 -6.73
C LEU A 22 4.73 -1.04 -5.41
N ALA A 23 4.19 -0.32 -4.42
CA ALA A 23 3.77 -0.93 -3.16
C ALA A 23 2.33 -1.47 -3.26
N SER A 24 2.07 -2.63 -2.67
CA SER A 24 0.71 -3.20 -2.59
C SER A 24 -0.03 -2.67 -1.36
N TYR A 25 -1.26 -2.18 -1.55
CA TYR A 25 -2.08 -1.70 -0.44
C TYR A 25 -2.45 -2.82 0.56
N ASP A 26 -2.67 -4.05 0.06
CA ASP A 26 -2.87 -5.24 0.89
C ASP A 26 -1.69 -5.48 1.85
N LYS A 27 -0.45 -5.44 1.34
CA LYS A 27 0.76 -5.55 2.16
C LYS A 27 0.89 -4.43 3.19
N TYR A 28 0.47 -3.21 2.84
CA TYR A 28 0.44 -2.09 3.78
C TYR A 28 -0.53 -2.36 4.93
N LEU A 29 -1.73 -2.88 4.65
CA LEU A 29 -2.69 -3.25 5.68
C LEU A 29 -2.17 -4.41 6.55
N GLU A 30 -1.55 -5.43 5.97
CA GLU A 30 -0.90 -6.52 6.72
C GLU A 30 0.19 -5.98 7.65
N HIS A 31 1.03 -5.05 7.16
CA HIS A 31 2.08 -4.41 7.94
C HIS A 31 1.52 -3.56 9.08
N MET A 32 0.53 -2.70 8.80
CA MET A 32 -0.14 -1.89 9.81
C MET A 32 -0.80 -2.77 10.88
N LYS A 33 -1.49 -3.84 10.49
CA LYS A 33 -2.09 -4.76 11.46
C LYS A 33 -1.06 -5.46 12.34
N LYS A 34 0.12 -5.79 11.81
CA LYS A 34 1.17 -6.52 12.52
C LYS A 34 2.03 -5.61 13.41
N HIS A 35 2.36 -4.41 12.95
CA HIS A 35 3.33 -3.52 13.60
C HIS A 35 2.68 -2.28 14.23
N HIS A 36 1.52 -1.85 13.74
CA HIS A 36 0.82 -0.64 14.18
C HIS A 36 -0.69 -0.90 14.41
N PRO A 37 -1.07 -1.88 15.26
CA PRO A 37 -2.48 -2.27 15.42
C PRO A 37 -3.37 -1.16 16.00
N ASN A 38 -2.76 -0.13 16.61
CA ASN A 38 -3.45 0.98 17.26
C ASN A 38 -3.44 2.26 16.42
N GLU A 39 -2.89 2.22 15.20
CA GLU A 39 -2.81 3.37 14.30
C GLU A 39 -3.92 3.32 13.25
N VAL A 40 -4.42 4.48 12.84
CA VAL A 40 -5.47 4.58 11.83
C VAL A 40 -4.87 4.30 10.46
N VAL A 41 -5.33 3.23 9.81
CA VAL A 41 -4.91 2.90 8.45
C VAL A 41 -5.35 3.98 7.47
N LYS A 42 -4.43 4.38 6.60
CA LYS A 42 -4.70 5.37 5.55
C LYS A 42 -5.59 4.79 4.48
N SER A 43 -6.37 5.64 3.84
CA SER A 43 -7.13 5.22 2.65
C SER A 43 -6.17 4.86 1.50
N ARG A 44 -6.64 3.99 0.59
CA ARG A 44 -5.86 3.54 -0.58
C ARG A 44 -5.23 4.71 -1.35
N GLY A 45 -6.00 5.77 -1.60
CA GLY A 45 -5.52 6.96 -2.31
C GLY A 45 -4.42 7.72 -1.55
N GLU A 46 -4.57 7.87 -0.23
CA GLU A 46 -3.57 8.55 0.60
C GLU A 46 -2.27 7.74 0.70
N PHE A 47 -2.38 6.42 0.80
CA PHE A 47 -1.23 5.53 0.76
C PHE A 47 -0.41 5.70 -0.53
N PHE A 48 -1.06 5.68 -1.70
CA PHE A 48 -0.36 5.85 -2.97
C PHE A 48 0.17 7.27 -3.17
N LYS A 49 -0.57 8.29 -2.72
CA LYS A 49 -0.10 9.68 -2.74
C LYS A 49 1.19 9.82 -1.94
N GLU A 50 1.20 9.39 -0.67
CA GLU A 50 2.41 9.42 0.15
C GLU A 50 3.53 8.53 -0.41
N TYR A 51 3.21 7.37 -1.00
CA TYR A 51 4.20 6.51 -1.64
C TYR A 51 4.91 7.24 -2.79
N LEU A 52 4.15 7.91 -3.66
CA LEU A 52 4.69 8.67 -4.78
C LEU A 52 5.44 9.91 -4.31
N GLU A 53 4.90 10.65 -3.34
CA GLU A 53 5.59 11.81 -2.76
C GLU A 53 6.90 11.41 -2.07
N LYS A 54 6.95 10.26 -1.40
CA LYS A 54 8.19 9.70 -0.83
C LYS A 54 9.17 9.27 -1.93
N LYS A 55 8.68 8.64 -2.99
CA LYS A 55 9.51 8.11 -4.08
C LYS A 55 10.13 9.21 -4.94
N TYR A 56 9.41 10.31 -5.17
CA TYR A 56 9.79 11.36 -6.12
C TYR A 56 10.09 12.73 -5.51
N ASN A 57 9.55 13.07 -4.33
CA ASN A 57 9.65 14.42 -3.75
C ASN A 57 10.43 14.49 -2.42
N SER A 58 10.67 13.38 -1.72
CA SER A 58 11.36 13.42 -0.41
C SER A 58 12.83 13.01 -0.53
N GLY A 59 13.74 13.97 -0.36
CA GLY A 59 15.20 13.76 -0.22
C GLY A 59 15.62 13.02 1.07
N GLY A 60 14.79 12.13 1.61
CA GLY A 60 15.05 11.42 2.86
C GLY A 60 13.98 10.37 3.15
N PHE A 61 14.39 9.11 3.18
CA PHE A 61 13.57 7.98 3.59
C PHE A 61 13.29 8.05 5.10
N LYS A 62 12.22 8.73 5.54
CA LYS A 62 11.62 8.40 6.83
C LYS A 62 10.91 7.05 6.67
N LYS A 63 11.68 5.97 6.87
CA LYS A 63 11.16 4.62 7.02
C LYS A 63 10.28 4.64 8.26
N CYS A 64 8.97 4.49 8.07
CA CYS A 64 8.17 3.94 9.16
C CYS A 64 8.62 2.47 9.25
N CYS A 65 9.35 2.13 10.32
CA CYS A 65 10.11 0.88 10.52
C CYS A 65 10.68 0.24 9.23
#